data_AF-A0A7C3VCW8-F1
#
_entry.id   AF-A0A7C3VCW8-F1
#
_cell.length_a   1.000
_cell.length_b   1.000
_cell.length_c   1.000
_cell.angle_alpha   90.00
_cell.angle_beta   90.00
_cell.angle_gamma   90.00
#
_symmetry.space_group_name_H-M   'P 1'
#
loop_
_entity.id
_entity.type
_entity.pdbx_description
1 polymer ?
#
loop_
_entity_poly.entity_id
_entity_poly.type
_entity_poly.pdbx_seq_one_letter_code
_entity_poly.pdbx_strand_id
1 'polypeptide(L)'
;DYDLNRYGQFSPEIRRNHAVCDMFEPGSVFKITTASAVFEEKKVQMNEPIACEGGRWFVRGHILHDAHPYGTLTFQDVLIKSSNIGTVKLAMRLGEEKLYEYLQRFELGKLTGIDLPGEIRGKLRPLERWSSFSITAIPIGQEVGVTCLQAIRTMAVLANGGYLVTPHVLLRADRDEGKFRSFPKIGPILSNETVTTISQILSHVVSQEGTAARAQISGYRICGKTGTGQKFINGAFSHSKFYASFVGFLPLEKPRVVILVNVDEPQGAYYGGAVAAPIFREIAWRIMQYMDIPPDNVTDNIAFSGQLNETQRRD
;
A
#
# COMPACT_ATOMS: atom_id res chain seq x y z
N ASP A 1 -2.17 12.93 -20.84
CA ASP A 1 -3.57 13.09 -21.25
C ASP A 1 -3.62 13.62 -22.68
N TYR A 2 -4.77 13.57 -23.33
CA TYR A 2 -4.96 13.98 -24.72
C TYR A 2 -6.32 14.64 -24.95
N ASP A 3 -6.42 15.41 -26.03
CA ASP A 3 -7.68 16.02 -26.44
C ASP A 3 -8.54 15.00 -27.21
N LEU A 4 -9.69 14.65 -26.63
CA LEU A 4 -10.67 13.74 -27.23
C LEU A 4 -11.19 14.24 -28.59
N ASN A 5 -11.26 15.57 -28.79
CA ASN A 5 -11.70 16.15 -30.07
C ASN A 5 -10.67 15.92 -31.20
N ARG A 6 -9.42 15.58 -30.85
CA ARG A 6 -8.31 15.38 -31.78
C ARG A 6 -7.56 14.07 -31.53
N TYR A 7 -8.25 13.05 -31.01
CA TYR A 7 -7.62 11.81 -30.55
C TYR A 7 -6.74 11.11 -31.60
N GLY A 8 -7.05 11.25 -32.90
CA GLY A 8 -6.27 10.66 -34.00
C GLY A 8 -4.85 11.22 -34.14
N GLN A 9 -4.55 12.36 -33.51
CA GLN A 9 -3.21 12.98 -33.51
C GLN A 9 -2.29 12.41 -32.43
N PHE A 10 -2.81 11.60 -31.51
CA PHE A 10 -2.08 11.08 -30.35
C PHE A 10 -1.77 9.59 -30.50
N SER A 11 -0.58 9.19 -30.08
CA SER A 11 -0.16 7.79 -30.10
C SER A 11 -1.08 6.93 -29.22
N PRO A 12 -1.20 5.61 -29.50
CA PRO A 12 -1.93 4.70 -28.63
C PRO A 12 -1.45 4.72 -27.16
N GLU A 13 -0.17 4.98 -26.93
CA GLU A 13 0.43 5.08 -25.59
C GLU A 13 -0.16 6.26 -24.79
N ILE A 14 -0.24 7.46 -25.39
CA ILE A 14 -0.81 8.64 -24.71
C ILE A 14 -2.31 8.47 -24.45
N ARG A 15 -3.01 7.72 -25.31
CA ARG A 15 -4.45 7.45 -25.19
C ARG A 15 -4.81 6.40 -24.14
N ARG A 16 -3.80 5.73 -23.57
CA ARG A 16 -3.98 4.61 -22.65
C ARG A 16 -4.35 5.11 -21.25
N ASN A 17 -5.39 4.51 -20.67
CA ASN A 17 -5.68 4.72 -19.25
C ASN A 17 -4.77 3.84 -18.38
N HIS A 18 -3.63 4.39 -17.98
CA HIS A 18 -2.64 3.69 -17.15
C HIS A 18 -3.20 3.17 -15.82
N ALA A 19 -4.29 3.74 -15.29
CA ALA A 19 -4.86 3.28 -14.02
C ALA A 19 -5.49 1.88 -14.11
N VAL A 20 -5.98 1.50 -15.29
CA VAL A 20 -6.66 0.21 -15.54
C VAL A 20 -5.87 -0.72 -16.46
N CYS A 21 -5.13 -0.16 -17.42
CA CYS A 21 -4.45 -0.92 -18.46
C CYS A 21 -3.03 -1.36 -18.08
N ASP A 22 -2.44 -0.79 -17.03
CA ASP A 22 -1.03 -1.01 -16.68
C ASP A 22 -0.89 -1.67 -15.33
N MET A 23 0.20 -2.43 -15.20
CA MET A 23 0.63 -3.02 -13.95
C MET A 23 2.06 -2.61 -13.65
N PHE A 24 2.38 -2.52 -12.38
CA PHE A 24 3.70 -2.25 -11.86
C PHE A 24 4.01 -3.20 -10.70
N GLU A 25 5.28 -3.38 -10.40
CA GLU A 25 5.67 -4.03 -9.16
C GLU A 25 5.46 -3.05 -8.00
N PRO A 26 4.57 -3.34 -7.05
CA PRO A 26 4.16 -2.38 -6.02
C PRO A 26 5.25 -2.06 -5.00
N GLY A 27 6.27 -2.91 -4.89
CA GLY A 27 7.28 -2.83 -3.85
C GLY A 27 6.63 -2.77 -2.46
N SER A 28 7.12 -1.85 -1.63
CA SER A 28 6.70 -1.75 -0.22
C SER A 28 5.21 -1.45 0.03
N VAL A 29 4.43 -1.04 -0.97
CA VAL A 29 2.96 -0.96 -0.84
C VAL A 29 2.36 -2.34 -0.55
N PHE A 30 2.95 -3.41 -1.11
CA PHE A 30 2.47 -4.78 -0.94
C PHE A 30 2.57 -5.29 0.51
N LYS A 31 3.45 -4.69 1.31
CA LYS A 31 3.64 -5.06 2.72
C LYS A 31 2.39 -4.87 3.55
N ILE A 32 1.46 -4.01 3.11
CA ILE A 32 0.14 -3.86 3.76
C ILE A 32 -0.56 -5.21 3.81
N THR A 33 -0.64 -5.92 2.68
CA THR A 33 -1.30 -7.23 2.59
C THR A 33 -0.56 -8.27 3.43
N THR A 34 0.76 -8.35 3.32
CA THR A 34 1.56 -9.29 4.12
C THR A 34 1.40 -9.06 5.62
N ALA A 35 1.57 -7.81 6.07
CA ALA A 35 1.48 -7.49 7.49
C ALA A 35 0.07 -7.75 8.05
N SER A 36 -0.96 -7.40 7.28
CA SER A 36 -2.35 -7.69 7.66
C SER A 36 -2.58 -9.18 7.80
N ALA A 37 -2.09 -10.00 6.87
CA ALA A 37 -2.22 -11.46 6.92
C ALA A 37 -1.49 -12.07 8.13
N VAL A 38 -0.26 -11.65 8.40
CA VAL A 38 0.54 -12.15 9.53
C VAL A 38 -0.14 -11.81 10.87
N PHE A 39 -0.66 -10.59 10.99
CA PHE A 39 -1.34 -10.14 12.20
C PHE A 39 -2.71 -10.82 12.38
N GLU A 40 -3.53 -10.91 11.32
CA GLU A 40 -4.83 -11.59 11.33
C GLU A 40 -4.71 -13.06 11.75
N GLU A 41 -3.66 -13.76 11.31
CA GLU A 41 -3.37 -15.14 11.67
C GLU A 41 -2.65 -15.29 13.03
N LYS A 42 -2.53 -14.19 13.79
CA LYS A 42 -1.89 -14.14 15.12
C LYS A 42 -0.48 -14.72 15.13
N LYS A 43 0.25 -14.57 14.01
CA LYS A 43 1.64 -15.06 13.86
C LYS A 43 2.66 -14.08 14.40
N VAL A 44 2.23 -12.92 14.88
CA VAL A 44 3.10 -11.89 15.47
C VAL A 44 2.35 -11.13 16.56
N GLN A 45 3.07 -10.63 17.55
CA GLN A 45 2.56 -9.65 18.51
C GLN A 45 3.12 -8.25 18.20
N MET A 46 2.41 -7.21 18.66
CA MET A 46 2.71 -5.82 18.33
C MET A 46 4.16 -5.41 18.65
N ASN A 47 4.64 -5.75 19.83
CA ASN A 47 5.98 -5.39 20.30
C ASN A 47 6.99 -6.52 20.14
N GLU A 48 6.67 -7.53 19.33
CA GLU A 48 7.54 -8.67 19.14
C GLU A 48 8.85 -8.24 18.44
N PRO A 49 10.03 -8.56 19.01
CA PRO A 49 11.31 -8.22 18.41
C PRO A 49 11.61 -9.10 17.20
N ILE A 50 11.96 -8.47 16.09
CA ILE A 50 12.28 -9.09 14.82
C ILE A 50 13.70 -8.66 14.41
N ALA A 51 14.63 -9.60 14.40
CA ALA A 51 15.99 -9.35 13.94
C ALA A 51 15.99 -9.01 12.44
N CYS A 52 16.45 -7.83 12.08
CA CYS A 52 16.62 -7.36 10.70
C CYS A 52 18.07 -7.50 10.20
N GLU A 53 18.91 -8.22 10.96
CA GLU A 53 20.24 -8.69 10.53
C GLU A 53 21.20 -7.57 10.10
N GLY A 54 21.12 -6.41 10.76
CA GLY A 54 21.94 -5.26 10.37
C GLY A 54 21.67 -4.76 8.94
N GLY A 55 20.47 -5.03 8.41
CA GLY A 55 20.04 -4.67 7.06
C GLY A 55 20.59 -5.53 5.92
N ARG A 56 21.25 -6.67 6.23
CA ARG A 56 21.77 -7.59 5.21
C ARG A 56 21.61 -9.04 5.68
N TRP A 57 20.76 -9.80 5.00
CA TRP A 57 20.45 -11.18 5.37
C TRP A 57 20.63 -12.15 4.21
N PHE A 58 21.44 -13.21 4.40
CA PHE A 58 21.54 -14.29 3.43
C PHE A 58 20.42 -15.31 3.65
N VAL A 59 19.53 -15.43 2.67
CA VAL A 59 18.31 -16.25 2.77
C VAL A 59 18.04 -16.90 1.42
N ARG A 60 17.71 -18.21 1.42
CA ARG A 60 17.33 -18.95 0.20
C ARG A 60 18.30 -18.73 -0.98
N GLY A 61 19.60 -18.70 -0.71
CA GLY A 61 20.65 -18.61 -1.74
C GLY A 61 20.98 -17.22 -2.29
N HIS A 62 20.41 -16.15 -1.74
CA HIS A 62 20.71 -14.77 -2.14
C HIS A 62 20.77 -13.84 -0.91
N ILE A 63 21.19 -12.59 -1.14
CA ILE A 63 21.24 -11.57 -0.08
C ILE A 63 20.05 -10.63 -0.24
N LEU A 64 19.24 -10.55 0.81
CA LEU A 64 18.19 -9.56 0.96
C LEU A 64 18.71 -8.35 1.72
N HIS A 65 18.38 -7.15 1.24
CA HIS A 65 18.81 -5.88 1.83
C HIS A 65 17.62 -5.05 2.31
N ASP A 66 17.80 -4.39 3.45
CA ASP A 66 17.00 -3.23 3.83
C ASP A 66 17.60 -1.95 3.27
N ALA A 67 16.80 -0.88 3.24
CA ALA A 67 17.30 0.45 2.85
C ALA A 67 18.32 1.02 3.85
N HIS A 68 18.27 0.56 5.11
CA HIS A 68 19.16 0.97 6.19
C HIS A 68 19.57 -0.24 7.04
N PRO A 69 20.71 -0.17 7.77
CA PRO A 69 21.23 -1.28 8.55
C PRO A 69 20.47 -1.46 9.88
N TYR A 70 19.21 -1.87 9.81
CA TYR A 70 18.39 -2.07 11.00
C TYR A 70 18.84 -3.30 11.80
N GLY A 71 19.02 -3.11 13.11
CA GLY A 71 19.28 -4.19 14.07
C GLY A 71 18.01 -4.99 14.34
N THR A 72 17.44 -4.87 15.54
CA THR A 72 16.14 -5.46 15.88
C THR A 72 15.06 -4.39 15.77
N LEU A 73 13.94 -4.73 15.14
CA LEU A 73 12.75 -3.87 15.03
C LEU A 73 11.55 -4.57 15.67
N THR A 74 10.61 -3.82 16.22
CA THR A 74 9.29 -4.37 16.57
C THR A 74 8.47 -4.67 15.31
N PHE A 75 7.38 -5.42 15.41
CA PHE A 75 6.42 -5.55 14.30
C PHE A 75 5.96 -4.18 13.78
N GLN A 76 5.73 -3.23 14.68
CA GLN A 76 5.39 -1.85 14.31
C GLN A 76 6.45 -1.23 13.41
N ASP A 77 7.70 -1.30 13.87
CA ASP A 77 8.81 -0.62 13.23
C ASP A 77 9.15 -1.25 11.90
N VAL A 78 8.95 -2.56 11.74
CA VAL A 78 9.08 -3.23 10.43
C VAL A 78 8.18 -2.57 9.39
N LEU A 79 6.95 -2.20 9.74
CA LEU A 79 6.03 -1.50 8.84
C LEU A 79 6.39 -0.02 8.69
N ILE A 80 6.66 0.69 9.80
CA ILE A 80 6.99 2.13 9.81
C ILE A 80 8.24 2.41 8.99
N LYS A 81 9.32 1.66 9.26
CA LYS A 81 10.63 1.76 8.60
C LYS A 81 10.68 0.99 7.29
N SER A 82 9.64 0.21 7.00
CA SER A 82 9.50 -0.55 5.76
C SER A 82 10.66 -1.54 5.54
N SER A 83 11.09 -2.26 6.58
CA SER A 83 12.14 -3.28 6.50
C SER A 83 11.70 -4.44 5.59
N ASN A 84 12.50 -4.76 4.58
CA ASN A 84 12.31 -5.93 3.72
C ASN A 84 12.59 -7.21 4.49
N ILE A 85 13.70 -7.25 5.25
CA ILE A 85 14.12 -8.43 6.01
C ILE A 85 13.07 -8.79 7.06
N GLY A 86 12.61 -7.82 7.85
CA GLY A 86 11.54 -8.05 8.82
C GLY A 86 10.26 -8.55 8.17
N THR A 87 9.85 -7.97 7.04
CA THR A 87 8.65 -8.40 6.30
C THR A 87 8.78 -9.85 5.80
N VAL A 88 9.93 -10.21 5.21
CA VAL A 88 10.15 -11.56 4.69
C VAL A 88 10.18 -12.59 5.81
N LYS A 89 10.81 -12.28 6.96
CA LYS A 89 10.79 -13.19 8.12
C LYS A 89 9.37 -13.45 8.63
N LEU A 90 8.55 -12.40 8.71
CA LEU A 90 7.14 -12.53 9.10
C LEU A 90 6.35 -13.36 8.07
N ALA A 91 6.57 -13.13 6.77
CA ALA A 91 5.95 -13.92 5.72
C ALA A 91 6.37 -15.40 5.74
N MET A 92 7.65 -15.69 5.99
CA MET A 92 8.15 -17.05 6.13
C MET A 92 7.55 -17.75 7.36
N ARG A 93 7.25 -17.01 8.43
CA ARG A 93 6.53 -17.55 9.60
C ARG A 93 5.05 -17.83 9.30
N LEU A 94 4.41 -17.00 8.48
CA LEU A 94 3.04 -17.21 8.01
C LEU A 94 2.92 -18.46 7.12
N GLY A 95 3.92 -18.69 6.27
CA GLY A 95 3.94 -19.77 5.28
C GLY A 95 3.41 -19.34 3.92
N GLU A 96 3.85 -20.04 2.87
CA GLU A 96 3.54 -19.70 1.47
C GLU A 96 2.07 -19.93 1.14
N GLU A 97 1.48 -21.04 1.61
CA GLU A 97 0.07 -21.37 1.39
C GLU A 97 -0.84 -20.28 1.95
N LYS A 98 -0.60 -19.90 3.20
CA LYS A 98 -1.43 -18.92 3.90
C LYS A 98 -1.21 -17.52 3.33
N LEU A 99 0.03 -17.14 3.00
CA LEU A 99 0.28 -15.88 2.30
C LEU A 99 -0.51 -15.84 0.99
N TYR A 100 -0.40 -16.88 0.15
CA TYR A 100 -1.09 -16.95 -1.13
C TYR A 100 -2.62 -16.89 -0.97
N GLU A 101 -3.18 -17.56 0.05
CA GLU A 101 -4.61 -17.46 0.40
C GLU A 101 -5.03 -16.00 0.65
N TYR A 102 -4.27 -15.23 1.43
CA TYR A 102 -4.56 -13.81 1.64
C TYR A 102 -4.41 -13.01 0.34
N LEU A 103 -3.38 -13.25 -0.48
CA LEU A 103 -3.25 -12.56 -1.77
C LEU A 103 -4.48 -12.80 -2.66
N GLN A 104 -5.04 -14.01 -2.61
CA GLN A 104 -6.29 -14.37 -3.30
C GLN A 104 -7.53 -13.71 -2.68
N ARG A 105 -7.61 -13.58 -1.34
CA ARG A 105 -8.69 -12.87 -0.63
C ARG A 105 -8.72 -11.38 -0.95
N PHE A 106 -7.55 -10.77 -1.14
CA PHE A 106 -7.40 -9.40 -1.66
C PHE A 106 -7.65 -9.29 -3.18
N GLU A 107 -7.94 -10.41 -3.85
CA GLU A 107 -8.14 -10.51 -5.30
C GLU A 107 -7.00 -9.97 -6.17
N LEU A 108 -5.76 -10.08 -5.67
CA LEU A 108 -4.57 -9.71 -6.43
C LEU A 108 -4.37 -10.71 -7.59
N GLY A 109 -4.05 -10.19 -8.77
CA GLY A 109 -3.96 -11.03 -9.98
C GLY A 109 -5.30 -11.32 -10.66
N LYS A 110 -6.41 -10.71 -10.19
CA LYS A 110 -7.76 -10.81 -10.79
C LYS A 110 -8.25 -9.45 -11.27
N LEU A 111 -9.14 -9.45 -12.26
CA LEU A 111 -9.86 -8.24 -12.66
C LEU A 111 -10.65 -7.71 -11.47
N THR A 112 -10.65 -6.41 -11.25
CA THR A 112 -11.44 -5.78 -10.19
C THR A 112 -12.92 -5.74 -10.54
N GLY A 113 -13.25 -5.75 -11.83
CA GLY A 113 -14.62 -5.63 -12.31
C GLY A 113 -15.08 -4.18 -12.45
N ILE A 114 -14.13 -3.24 -12.58
CA ILE A 114 -14.47 -1.84 -12.87
C ILE A 114 -15.24 -1.75 -14.20
N ASP A 115 -16.14 -0.80 -14.28
CA ASP A 115 -16.97 -0.49 -15.44
C ASP A 115 -16.22 0.29 -16.54
N LEU A 116 -14.90 0.10 -16.64
CA LEU A 116 -14.04 0.70 -17.67
C LEU A 116 -13.42 -0.36 -18.58
N PRO A 117 -13.28 -0.06 -19.89
CA PRO A 117 -12.62 -0.96 -20.82
C PRO A 117 -11.10 -1.02 -20.60
N GLY A 118 -10.47 -2.10 -21.07
CA GLY A 118 -9.02 -2.26 -21.06
C GLY A 118 -8.42 -2.69 -19.72
N GLU A 119 -9.26 -3.05 -18.75
CA GLU A 119 -8.79 -3.57 -17.46
C GLU A 119 -7.92 -4.81 -17.65
N ILE A 120 -6.76 -4.81 -17.00
CA ILE A 120 -5.88 -5.99 -16.90
C ILE A 120 -5.92 -6.56 -15.48
N ARG A 121 -5.64 -7.86 -15.35
CA ARG A 121 -5.71 -8.57 -14.07
C ARG A 121 -4.48 -8.40 -13.18
N GLY A 122 -3.44 -7.70 -13.63
CA GLY A 122 -2.11 -7.75 -13.00
C GLY A 122 -1.45 -9.13 -13.16
N LYS A 123 -0.54 -9.48 -12.24
CA LYS A 123 0.24 -10.72 -12.27
C LYS A 123 0.48 -11.25 -10.87
N LEU A 124 -0.17 -12.38 -10.56
CA LEU A 124 0.14 -13.23 -9.41
C LEU A 124 0.22 -14.66 -9.92
N ARG A 125 1.39 -15.30 -9.78
CA ARG A 125 1.56 -16.69 -10.19
C ARG A 125 0.86 -17.62 -9.20
N PRO A 126 0.25 -18.72 -9.66
CA PRO A 126 -0.33 -19.70 -8.76
C PRO A 126 0.77 -20.34 -7.91
N LEU A 127 0.39 -20.79 -6.71
CA LEU A 127 1.31 -21.23 -5.66
C LEU A 127 2.25 -22.35 -6.14
N GLU A 128 1.78 -23.26 -6.98
CA GLU A 128 2.56 -24.40 -7.50
C GLU A 128 3.71 -23.97 -8.42
N ARG A 129 3.72 -22.70 -8.85
CA ARG A 129 4.80 -22.09 -9.64
C ARG A 129 5.72 -21.20 -8.81
N TRP A 130 5.53 -21.16 -7.51
CA TRP A 130 6.44 -20.45 -6.61
C TRP A 130 7.73 -21.26 -6.48
N SER A 131 8.84 -20.54 -6.48
CA SER A 131 10.14 -21.13 -6.20
C SER A 131 10.50 -20.85 -4.75
N SER A 132 11.58 -21.46 -4.25
CA SER A 132 12.12 -21.14 -2.92
C SER A 132 12.50 -19.66 -2.74
N PHE A 133 12.68 -18.92 -3.85
CA PHE A 133 12.91 -17.48 -3.86
C PHE A 133 11.62 -16.68 -3.67
N SER A 134 10.46 -17.19 -4.09
CA SER A 134 9.23 -16.40 -4.20
C SER A 134 8.74 -15.85 -2.85
N ILE A 135 8.87 -16.61 -1.77
CA ILE A 135 8.54 -16.14 -0.41
C ILE A 135 9.47 -15.01 0.09
N THR A 136 10.60 -14.77 -0.56
CA THR A 136 11.53 -13.68 -0.21
C THR A 136 11.30 -12.41 -1.03
N ALA A 137 10.54 -12.50 -2.12
CA ALA A 137 10.30 -11.41 -3.06
C ALA A 137 8.83 -10.92 -3.03
N ILE A 138 7.87 -11.85 -3.07
CA ILE A 138 6.44 -11.53 -3.11
C ILE A 138 5.98 -10.68 -1.93
N PRO A 139 6.35 -10.97 -0.65
CA PRO A 139 5.90 -10.17 0.49
C PRO A 139 6.33 -8.70 0.46
N ILE A 140 7.42 -8.41 -0.25
CA ILE A 140 7.95 -7.06 -0.40
C ILE A 140 7.56 -6.42 -1.74
N GLY A 141 6.65 -7.06 -2.49
CA GLY A 141 6.06 -6.54 -3.72
C GLY A 141 6.91 -6.74 -4.97
N GLN A 142 7.76 -7.77 -4.99
CA GLN A 142 8.51 -8.24 -6.16
C GLN A 142 7.98 -9.59 -6.66
N GLU A 143 8.22 -9.95 -7.93
CA GLU A 143 7.61 -11.12 -8.60
C GLU A 143 6.07 -11.05 -8.75
N VAL A 144 5.46 -9.92 -8.39
CA VAL A 144 4.03 -9.64 -8.49
C VAL A 144 3.82 -8.32 -9.22
N GLY A 145 2.80 -8.27 -10.07
CA GLY A 145 2.36 -7.05 -10.75
C GLY A 145 0.95 -6.68 -10.32
N VAL A 146 0.73 -5.43 -9.92
CA VAL A 146 -0.61 -4.93 -9.57
C VAL A 146 -0.97 -3.73 -10.42
N THR A 147 -2.26 -3.55 -10.69
CA THR A 147 -2.77 -2.30 -11.28
C THR A 147 -2.91 -1.22 -10.21
N CYS A 148 -3.04 0.04 -10.63
CA CYS A 148 -3.33 1.15 -9.70
C CYS A 148 -4.62 0.89 -8.92
N LEU A 149 -5.66 0.35 -9.58
CA LEU A 149 -6.91 0.00 -8.92
C LEU A 149 -6.75 -1.12 -7.89
N GLN A 150 -5.97 -2.17 -8.18
CA GLN A 150 -5.71 -3.23 -7.20
C GLN A 150 -5.00 -2.67 -5.96
N ALA A 151 -3.99 -1.80 -6.13
CA ALA A 151 -3.31 -1.15 -5.01
C ALA A 151 -4.25 -0.25 -4.18
N ILE A 152 -5.14 0.51 -4.82
CA ILE A 152 -6.18 1.29 -4.15
C ILE A 152 -7.14 0.38 -3.39
N ARG A 153 -7.62 -0.72 -4.01
CA ARG A 153 -8.52 -1.69 -3.38
C ARG A 153 -7.91 -2.30 -2.12
N THR A 154 -6.61 -2.64 -2.14
CA THR A 154 -5.90 -3.14 -0.95
C THR A 154 -5.97 -2.14 0.20
N MET A 155 -5.72 -0.86 -0.05
CA MET A 155 -5.82 0.17 1.00
C MET A 155 -7.29 0.42 1.41
N ALA A 156 -8.23 0.31 0.46
CA ALA A 156 -9.67 0.48 0.73
C ALA A 156 -10.23 -0.58 1.67
N VAL A 157 -9.66 -1.79 1.70
CA VAL A 157 -10.01 -2.83 2.68
C VAL A 157 -9.79 -2.30 4.10
N LEU A 158 -8.65 -1.66 4.37
CA LEU A 158 -8.39 -1.05 5.68
C LEU A 158 -9.33 0.14 5.92
N ALA A 159 -9.51 1.01 4.92
CA ALA A 159 -10.37 2.19 5.03
C ALA A 159 -11.85 1.86 5.31
N ASN A 160 -12.33 0.70 4.85
CA ASN A 160 -13.74 0.32 4.88
C ASN A 160 -14.04 -0.84 5.83
N GLY A 161 -13.22 -1.01 6.88
CA GLY A 161 -13.51 -1.96 7.96
C GLY A 161 -13.28 -3.43 7.61
N GLY A 162 -12.32 -3.73 6.73
CA GLY A 162 -11.91 -5.10 6.40
C GLY A 162 -12.67 -5.72 5.23
N TYR A 163 -13.44 -4.94 4.48
CA TYR A 163 -14.22 -5.41 3.33
C TYR A 163 -13.60 -4.97 2.01
N LEU A 164 -13.50 -5.90 1.07
CA LEU A 164 -13.13 -5.62 -0.30
C LEU A 164 -14.34 -5.02 -1.04
N VAL A 165 -14.06 -4.11 -1.97
CA VAL A 165 -15.07 -3.43 -2.78
C VAL A 165 -14.69 -3.48 -4.25
N THR A 166 -15.69 -3.44 -5.13
CA THR A 166 -15.47 -3.22 -6.56
C THR A 166 -15.47 -1.72 -6.84
N PRO A 167 -14.42 -1.17 -7.48
CA PRO A 167 -14.41 0.23 -7.89
C PRO A 167 -15.36 0.45 -9.08
N HIS A 168 -16.03 1.61 -9.12
CA HIS A 168 -16.96 1.98 -10.19
C HIS A 168 -16.82 3.46 -10.53
N VAL A 169 -16.97 3.80 -11.80
CA VAL A 169 -17.07 5.19 -12.30
C VAL A 169 -18.53 5.59 -12.49
N LEU A 170 -19.40 4.65 -12.88
CA LEU A 170 -20.82 4.89 -13.08
C LEU A 170 -21.56 4.93 -11.74
N LEU A 171 -21.99 6.11 -11.32
CA LEU A 171 -22.82 6.26 -10.11
C LEU A 171 -24.29 5.85 -10.35
N ARG A 172 -24.84 6.23 -11.51
CA ARG A 172 -26.25 6.06 -11.88
C ARG A 172 -26.41 6.07 -13.39
N ALA A 173 -27.30 5.24 -13.92
CA ALA A 173 -27.76 5.32 -15.31
C ALA A 173 -29.23 5.76 -15.36
N ASP A 174 -29.59 6.65 -16.30
CA ASP A 174 -30.97 7.18 -16.40
C ASP A 174 -32.02 6.09 -16.70
N ARG A 175 -31.60 4.99 -17.35
CA ARG A 175 -32.45 3.82 -17.61
C ARG A 175 -32.85 3.05 -16.35
N ASP A 176 -32.16 3.26 -15.22
CA ASP A 176 -32.45 2.60 -13.95
C ASP A 176 -33.51 3.37 -13.14
N GLU A 177 -34.33 4.23 -13.79
CA GLU A 177 -35.34 5.11 -13.17
C GLU A 177 -34.77 5.99 -12.04
N GLY A 178 -33.49 6.36 -12.16
CA GLY A 178 -32.80 7.14 -11.13
C GLY A 178 -32.44 6.36 -9.86
N LYS A 179 -32.50 5.01 -9.86
CA LYS A 179 -32.01 4.19 -8.74
C LYS A 179 -30.48 4.15 -8.73
N PHE A 180 -29.89 4.35 -7.55
CA PHE A 180 -28.47 4.10 -7.36
C PHE A 180 -28.17 2.61 -7.52
N ARG A 181 -27.07 2.29 -8.19
CA ARG A 181 -26.58 0.91 -8.23
C ARG A 181 -26.11 0.51 -6.83
N SER A 182 -26.49 -0.70 -6.41
CA SER A 182 -25.94 -1.30 -5.21
C SER A 182 -24.59 -1.93 -5.54
N PHE A 183 -23.56 -1.57 -4.79
CA PHE A 183 -22.21 -2.10 -4.95
C PHE A 183 -21.89 -2.99 -3.74
N PRO A 184 -22.01 -4.33 -3.87
CA PRO A 184 -21.84 -5.22 -2.74
C PRO A 184 -20.40 -5.19 -2.22
N LYS A 185 -20.27 -5.25 -0.89
CA LYS A 185 -18.98 -5.50 -0.23
C LYS A 185 -18.69 -7.00 -0.24
N ILE A 186 -17.43 -7.37 -0.46
CA ILE A 186 -16.93 -8.75 -0.43
C ILE A 186 -16.13 -8.92 0.86
N GLY A 187 -16.53 -9.84 1.73
CA GLY A 187 -15.82 -10.10 2.99
C GLY A 187 -16.74 -10.35 4.19
N PRO A 188 -16.21 -10.20 5.44
CA PRO A 188 -14.92 -9.57 5.79
C PRO A 188 -13.70 -10.40 5.35
N ILE A 189 -12.65 -9.72 4.88
CA ILE A 189 -11.34 -10.33 4.61
C ILE A 189 -10.30 -10.06 5.70
N LEU A 190 -10.54 -9.09 6.58
CA LEU A 190 -9.79 -8.82 7.80
C LEU A 190 -10.77 -8.54 8.95
N SER A 191 -10.37 -8.89 10.18
CA SER A 191 -11.09 -8.51 11.38
C SER A 191 -10.97 -7.01 11.69
N ASN A 192 -11.92 -6.49 12.49
CA ASN A 192 -11.86 -5.10 12.96
C ASN A 192 -10.59 -4.80 13.78
N GLU A 193 -10.11 -5.77 14.56
CA GLU A 193 -8.88 -5.65 15.34
C GLU A 193 -7.67 -5.44 14.43
N THR A 194 -7.54 -6.29 13.39
CA THR A 194 -6.47 -6.14 12.39
C THR A 194 -6.56 -4.84 11.64
N VAL A 195 -7.76 -4.45 11.18
CA VAL A 195 -7.96 -3.20 10.45
C VAL A 195 -7.53 -2.00 11.30
N THR A 196 -7.98 -1.96 12.56
CA THR A 196 -7.65 -0.86 13.49
C THR A 196 -6.16 -0.82 13.76
N THR A 197 -5.56 -1.97 14.11
CA THR A 197 -4.14 -2.06 14.48
C THR A 197 -3.25 -1.70 13.30
N ILE A 198 -3.44 -2.32 12.14
CA ILE A 198 -2.62 -2.03 10.95
C ILE A 198 -2.78 -0.58 10.49
N SER A 199 -4.00 -0.02 10.55
CA SER A 199 -4.22 1.38 10.18
C SER A 199 -3.51 2.35 11.13
N GLN A 200 -3.50 2.07 12.44
CA GLN A 200 -2.76 2.86 13.42
C GLN A 200 -1.25 2.81 13.13
N ILE A 201 -0.68 1.63 12.91
CA ILE A 201 0.75 1.48 12.56
C ILE A 201 1.09 2.26 11.29
N LEU A 202 0.28 2.10 10.24
CA LEU A 202 0.48 2.79 8.96
C LEU A 202 0.28 4.31 9.08
N SER A 203 -0.43 4.80 10.10
CA SER A 203 -0.49 6.24 10.36
C SER A 203 0.85 6.80 10.85
N HIS A 204 1.66 6.00 11.54
CA HIS A 204 3.01 6.38 11.95
C HIS A 204 4.01 6.37 10.78
N VAL A 205 3.70 5.74 9.64
CA VAL A 205 4.51 5.87 8.41
C VAL A 205 4.53 7.32 7.92
N VAL A 206 3.44 8.07 8.15
CA VAL A 206 3.30 9.49 7.82
C VAL A 206 3.81 10.38 8.95
N SER A 207 4.42 9.83 10.01
CA SER A 207 5.06 10.63 11.07
C SER A 207 6.45 11.12 10.65
N GLN A 208 7.06 12.01 11.43
CA GLN A 208 8.45 12.46 11.23
C GLN A 208 9.47 11.30 11.32
N GLU A 209 9.12 10.25 12.06
CA GLU A 209 9.96 9.05 12.21
C GLU A 209 9.68 8.02 11.12
N GLY A 210 8.62 8.19 10.33
CA GLY A 210 8.23 7.29 9.27
C GLY A 210 8.83 7.65 7.91
N THR A 211 8.64 6.74 6.95
CA THR A 211 9.15 6.91 5.57
C THR A 211 8.38 7.92 4.72
N ALA A 212 7.28 8.50 5.21
CA ALA A 212 6.36 9.33 4.45
C ALA A 212 5.99 10.66 5.13
N ALA A 213 6.89 11.24 5.94
CA ALA A 213 6.63 12.51 6.64
C ALA A 213 6.12 13.65 5.73
N ARG A 214 6.49 13.66 4.44
CA ARG A 214 6.04 14.66 3.45
C ARG A 214 4.56 14.54 3.06
N ALA A 215 3.86 13.47 3.44
CA ALA A 215 2.42 13.33 3.25
C ALA A 215 1.60 14.02 4.35
N GLN A 216 2.20 14.52 5.43
CA GLN A 216 1.49 15.11 6.57
C GLN A 216 0.62 16.31 6.19
N ILE A 217 -0.60 16.32 6.72
CA ILE A 217 -1.52 17.45 6.66
C ILE A 217 -1.92 17.81 8.10
N SER A 218 -1.76 19.08 8.47
CA SER A 218 -2.15 19.53 9.81
C SER A 218 -3.65 19.29 10.04
N GLY A 219 -4.00 18.71 11.19
CA GLY A 219 -5.38 18.37 11.54
C GLY A 219 -5.91 17.04 10.98
N TYR A 220 -5.19 16.37 10.06
CA TYR A 220 -5.63 15.08 9.53
C TYR A 220 -4.59 13.99 9.81
N ARG A 221 -5.03 12.90 10.43
CA ARG A 221 -4.26 11.66 10.51
C ARG A 221 -4.47 10.88 9.22
N ILE A 222 -3.35 10.49 8.61
CA ILE A 222 -3.32 9.79 7.34
C ILE A 222 -2.75 8.40 7.60
N CYS A 223 -3.48 7.36 7.22
CA CYS A 223 -2.95 6.01 7.11
C CYS A 223 -2.32 5.86 5.72
N GLY A 224 -1.05 5.47 5.62
CA GLY A 224 -0.44 5.34 4.30
C GLY A 224 0.83 4.51 4.24
N LYS A 225 1.24 4.20 3.02
CA LYS A 225 2.46 3.43 2.74
C LYS A 225 3.14 3.92 1.46
N THR A 226 4.46 4.08 1.55
CA THR A 226 5.34 4.31 0.42
C THR A 226 5.66 3.01 -0.31
N GLY A 227 5.82 3.11 -1.63
CA GLY A 227 6.35 2.08 -2.50
C GLY A 227 7.52 2.60 -3.34
N THR A 228 8.46 1.71 -3.61
CA THR A 228 9.55 1.93 -4.55
C THR A 228 9.80 0.60 -5.23
N GLY A 229 9.26 0.44 -6.44
CA GLY A 229 9.32 -0.78 -7.23
C GLY A 229 10.36 -0.65 -8.32
N GLN A 230 11.35 -1.53 -8.38
CA GLN A 230 12.31 -1.56 -9.49
C GLN A 230 11.61 -2.05 -10.75
N LYS A 231 11.87 -1.41 -11.89
CA LYS A 231 11.39 -1.93 -13.16
C LYS A 231 12.15 -3.19 -13.54
N PHE A 232 11.43 -4.24 -13.92
CA PHE A 232 12.03 -5.44 -14.51
C PHE A 232 12.15 -5.26 -16.03
N ILE A 233 13.37 -5.14 -16.54
CA ILE A 233 13.68 -4.83 -17.94
C ILE A 233 14.70 -5.84 -18.45
N ASN A 234 14.41 -6.47 -19.59
CA ASN A 234 15.32 -7.41 -20.26
C ASN A 234 15.86 -8.54 -19.35
N GLY A 235 15.03 -9.05 -18.44
CA GLY A 235 15.38 -10.17 -17.56
C GLY A 235 16.06 -9.79 -16.24
N ALA A 236 16.24 -8.50 -15.95
CA ALA A 236 16.85 -8.04 -14.70
C ALA A 236 16.12 -6.82 -14.12
N PHE A 237 16.28 -6.60 -12.81
CA PHE A 237 15.81 -5.37 -12.17
C PHE A 237 16.71 -4.19 -12.55
N SER A 238 16.10 -3.08 -12.95
CA SER A 238 16.81 -1.84 -13.23
C SER A 238 17.36 -1.22 -11.95
N HIS A 239 18.56 -0.63 -12.06
CA HIS A 239 19.18 0.16 -11.00
C HIS A 239 18.88 1.66 -11.12
N SER A 240 18.21 2.09 -12.20
CA SER A 240 17.94 3.51 -12.46
C SER A 240 16.47 3.82 -12.75
N LYS A 241 15.63 2.81 -13.02
CA LYS A 241 14.21 2.99 -13.37
C LYS A 241 13.33 2.37 -12.29
N PHE A 242 12.50 3.22 -11.69
CA PHE A 242 11.66 2.87 -10.56
C PHE A 242 10.25 3.40 -10.74
N TYR A 243 9.29 2.72 -10.13
CA TYR A 243 8.00 3.28 -9.76
C TYR A 243 8.11 3.87 -8.35
N ALA A 244 7.76 5.15 -8.19
CA ALA A 244 7.70 5.81 -6.90
C ALA A 244 6.23 6.02 -6.52
N SER A 245 5.77 5.38 -5.46
CA SER A 245 4.36 5.40 -5.10
C SER A 245 4.09 5.74 -3.64
N PHE A 246 2.90 6.28 -3.41
CA PHE A 246 2.33 6.45 -2.07
C PHE A 246 0.83 6.20 -2.15
N VAL A 247 0.34 5.28 -1.32
CA VAL A 247 -1.10 5.01 -1.16
C VAL A 247 -1.50 5.31 0.27
N GLY A 248 -2.66 5.92 0.45
CA GLY A 248 -3.17 6.22 1.78
C GLY A 248 -4.64 6.56 1.78
N PHE A 249 -5.23 6.54 2.98
CA PHE A 249 -6.57 7.05 3.22
C PHE A 249 -6.58 8.07 4.35
N LEU A 250 -7.59 8.93 4.31
CA LEU A 250 -7.83 9.94 5.31
C LEU A 250 -9.33 10.32 5.40
N PRO A 251 -9.78 10.87 6.53
CA PRO A 251 -9.12 10.87 7.85
C PRO A 251 -8.95 9.44 8.43
N LEU A 252 -8.12 9.26 9.46
CA LEU A 252 -7.88 7.92 10.03
C LEU A 252 -9.11 7.37 10.74
N GLU A 253 -9.80 8.20 11.53
CA GLU A 253 -10.93 7.77 12.37
C GLU A 253 -12.18 7.46 11.56
N LYS A 254 -12.45 8.29 10.53
CA LYS A 254 -13.61 8.17 9.65
C LYS A 254 -13.17 8.27 8.19
N PRO A 255 -12.61 7.20 7.61
CA PRO A 255 -12.06 7.24 6.27
C PRO A 255 -13.09 7.68 5.23
N ARG A 256 -12.71 8.66 4.39
CA ARG A 256 -13.58 9.19 3.33
C ARG A 256 -12.99 9.01 1.94
N VAL A 257 -11.67 9.05 1.83
CA VAL A 257 -10.97 9.04 0.54
C VAL A 257 -9.74 8.15 0.63
N VAL A 258 -9.55 7.31 -0.39
CA VAL A 258 -8.31 6.56 -0.64
C VAL A 258 -7.65 7.17 -1.87
N ILE A 259 -6.37 7.49 -1.79
CA ILE A 259 -5.61 8.09 -2.89
C ILE A 259 -4.35 7.26 -3.10
N LEU A 260 -4.07 6.95 -4.36
CA LEU A 260 -2.78 6.43 -4.80
C LEU A 260 -2.15 7.45 -5.74
N VAL A 261 -0.91 7.81 -5.46
CA VAL A 261 -0.02 8.46 -6.42
C VAL A 261 1.03 7.45 -6.84
N ASN A 262 1.17 7.21 -8.13
CA ASN A 262 2.21 6.37 -8.71
C ASN A 262 2.93 7.16 -9.81
N VAL A 263 4.21 7.43 -9.62
CA VAL A 263 5.05 8.18 -10.56
C VAL A 263 5.99 7.19 -11.24
N ASP A 264 5.92 7.16 -12.57
CA ASP A 264 6.76 6.30 -13.38
C ASP A 264 8.07 7.00 -13.78
N GLU A 265 9.21 6.34 -13.52
CA GLU A 265 10.57 6.81 -13.84
C GLU A 265 10.86 8.26 -13.40
N PRO A 266 10.65 8.63 -12.11
CA PRO A 266 10.96 9.97 -11.64
C PRO A 266 12.44 10.28 -11.79
N GLN A 267 12.74 11.53 -12.17
CA GLN A 267 14.11 12.01 -12.33
C GLN A 267 14.59 12.67 -11.03
N GLY A 268 15.82 12.35 -10.60
CA GLY A 268 16.39 12.84 -9.34
C GLY A 268 16.00 11.95 -8.15
N ALA A 269 15.13 12.44 -7.27
CA ALA A 269 14.63 11.62 -6.16
C ALA A 269 13.74 10.48 -6.69
N TYR A 270 13.91 9.27 -6.18
CA TYR A 270 13.17 8.08 -6.65
C TYR A 270 12.37 7.36 -5.56
N TYR A 271 12.57 7.71 -4.29
CA TYR A 271 11.77 7.13 -3.20
C TYR A 271 10.34 7.68 -3.20
N GLY A 272 9.36 6.81 -3.00
CA GLY A 272 7.93 7.18 -2.92
C GLY A 272 7.64 8.26 -1.87
N GLY A 273 8.34 8.25 -0.74
CA GLY A 273 8.22 9.28 0.31
C GLY A 273 8.76 10.66 -0.10
N ALA A 274 9.70 10.72 -1.05
CA ALA A 274 10.26 11.97 -1.54
C ALA A 274 9.47 12.54 -2.72
N VAL A 275 8.92 11.66 -3.58
CA VAL A 275 8.26 12.00 -4.84
C VAL A 275 6.74 11.99 -4.72
N ALA A 276 6.15 10.85 -4.36
CA ALA A 276 4.70 10.63 -4.42
C ALA A 276 3.96 11.19 -3.19
N ALA A 277 4.57 11.11 -1.99
CA ALA A 277 3.98 11.62 -0.76
C ALA A 277 3.63 13.13 -0.77
N PRO A 278 4.48 14.06 -1.25
CA PRO A 278 4.08 15.47 -1.34
C PRO A 278 2.97 15.71 -2.38
N ILE A 279 2.93 14.94 -3.48
CA ILE A 279 1.84 15.03 -4.46
C ILE A 279 0.52 14.56 -3.82
N PHE A 280 0.56 13.44 -3.08
CA PHE A 280 -0.59 12.96 -2.31
C PHE A 280 -1.11 14.04 -1.37
N ARG A 281 -0.22 14.71 -0.63
CA ARG A 281 -0.58 15.77 0.32
C ARG A 281 -1.39 16.88 -0.33
N GLU A 282 -0.93 17.39 -1.48
CA GLU A 282 -1.60 18.48 -2.19
C GLU A 282 -2.98 18.06 -2.74
N ILE A 283 -3.08 16.83 -3.28
CA ILE A 283 -4.36 16.28 -3.75
C ILE A 283 -5.33 16.10 -2.57
N ALA A 284 -4.86 15.44 -1.50
CA ALA A 284 -5.66 15.14 -0.32
C ALA A 284 -6.17 16.43 0.35
N TRP A 285 -5.31 17.44 0.52
CA TRP A 285 -5.69 18.74 1.10
C TRP A 285 -6.85 19.39 0.32
N ARG A 286 -6.73 19.45 -1.01
CA ARG A 286 -7.78 20.02 -1.87
C ARG A 286 -9.08 19.23 -1.80
N ILE A 287 -9.01 17.90 -1.76
CA ILE A 287 -10.20 17.04 -1.64
C ILE A 287 -10.88 17.26 -0.29
N MET A 288 -10.13 17.33 0.82
CA MET A 288 -10.72 17.56 2.14
C MET A 288 -11.47 18.90 2.21
N GLN A 289 -10.89 19.95 1.61
CA GLN A 289 -11.55 21.25 1.50
C GLN A 289 -12.80 21.20 0.61
N TYR A 290 -12.70 20.57 -0.57
CA TYR A 290 -13.82 20.47 -1.51
C TYR A 290 -15.00 19.65 -0.95
N MET A 291 -14.73 18.62 -0.16
CA MET A 291 -15.73 17.72 0.39
C MET A 291 -16.23 18.13 1.79
N ASP A 292 -15.78 19.28 2.31
CA ASP A 292 -16.07 19.75 3.68
C ASP A 292 -15.84 18.67 4.74
N ILE A 293 -14.77 17.89 4.58
CA ILE A 293 -14.43 16.84 5.55
C ILE A 293 -13.75 17.52 6.75
N PRO A 294 -14.22 17.32 7.99
CA PRO A 294 -13.60 17.93 9.15
C PRO A 294 -12.24 17.26 9.48
N PRO A 295 -11.31 18.01 10.10
CA PRO A 295 -10.11 17.45 10.74
C PRO A 295 -10.46 16.35 11.76
N ASP A 296 -9.50 15.46 12.04
CA ASP A 296 -9.63 14.48 13.13
C ASP A 296 -9.70 15.20 14.49
N ASN A 297 -10.34 14.57 15.49
CA ASN A 297 -10.45 15.16 16.83
C ASN A 297 -9.06 15.29 17.46
N VAL A 298 -8.62 16.53 17.70
CA VAL A 298 -7.24 16.87 18.12
C VAL A 298 -6.93 16.43 19.58
N THR A 299 -7.89 15.86 20.31
CA THR A 299 -7.76 15.55 21.75
C THR A 299 -6.84 14.38 22.09
N ASP A 300 -6.56 13.46 21.17
CA ASP A 300 -5.78 12.25 21.49
C ASP A 300 -4.25 12.41 21.34
N ASN A 301 -3.77 13.52 20.77
CA ASN A 301 -2.35 13.72 20.51
C ASN A 301 -1.51 14.12 21.73
N ILE A 302 -2.13 14.46 22.86
CA ILE A 302 -1.40 14.85 24.09
C ILE A 302 -1.04 13.60 24.93
N ALA A 303 -1.82 12.51 24.82
CA ALA A 303 -1.66 11.35 25.69
C ALA A 303 -0.47 10.44 25.30
N PHE A 304 -0.18 10.28 24.01
CA PHE A 304 0.90 9.38 23.56
C PHE A 304 2.31 9.98 23.70
N SER A 305 2.47 11.30 23.62
CA SER A 305 3.76 11.96 23.88
C SER A 305 4.13 12.00 25.37
N GLY A 306 3.14 11.85 26.27
CA GLY A 306 3.38 11.82 27.71
C GLY A 306 4.03 10.52 28.19
N GLN A 307 3.70 9.38 27.58
CA GLN A 307 4.23 8.08 28.02
C GLN A 307 5.64 7.77 27.50
N LEU A 308 6.08 8.38 26.40
CA LEU A 308 7.46 8.23 25.90
C LEU A 308 8.48 9.05 26.70
N ASN A 309 8.05 10.14 27.35
CA ASN A 309 8.94 11.04 28.09
C ASN A 309 9.19 10.63 29.55
N GLU A 310 8.36 9.79 30.16
CA GLU A 310 8.58 9.35 31.55
C GLU A 310 9.67 8.28 31.67
N THR A 311 9.86 7.47 30.63
CA THR A 311 10.86 6.39 30.62
C THR A 311 12.29 6.87 30.35
N GLN A 312 12.49 8.13 29.92
CA GLN A 312 13.81 8.72 29.67
C GLN A 312 14.29 9.67 30.78
N ARG A 313 13.55 9.81 31.88
CA ARG A 313 13.95 10.63 33.05
C ARG A 313 14.42 9.81 34.26
N ARG A 314 14.57 8.50 34.09
CA ARG A 314 15.16 7.61 35.10
C ARG A 314 16.25 6.78 34.42
N ASP A 315 17.42 7.41 34.25
CA ASP A 315 18.76 6.81 34.27
C ASP A 315 19.80 7.93 34.18
#